data_AF-A0A7Y7IJL4-F1
#
_entry.id   AF-A0A7Y7IJL4-F1
#
_cell.length_a   1.000
_cell.length_b   1.000
_cell.length_c   1.000
_cell.angle_alpha   90.00
_cell.angle_beta   90.00
_cell.angle_gamma   90.00
#
_symmetry.space_group_name_H-M   'P 1'
#
loop_
_entity.id
_entity.type
_entity.pdbx_description
1 polymer ?
#
loop_
_entity_poly.entity_id
_entity_poly.type
_entity_poly.pdbx_seq_one_letter_code
_entity_poly.pdbx_strand_id
1 'polypeptide(L)'
;MTNSETPAATSLTNRYGTPKRAMSKKARILILAAVGVLGLAWVFWATVGNSTGVSNRLISYQVVDSTLSTVDVAVTKDPAATARCALQAMNDSYAVVGWNVITIGPNGSGAGTDSGRTTTVRGQVRTDSLAVTGVVQECWIVPPK
;
A
#
# COMPACT_ATOMS: atom_id res chain seq x y z
N MET A 1 -25.56 -71.45 1.30
CA MET A 1 -25.01 -70.11 1.61
C MET A 1 -26.21 -69.18 1.73
N THR A 2 -26.72 -68.94 2.94
CA THR A 2 -27.81 -67.99 3.16
C THR A 2 -27.31 -66.91 4.11
N ASN A 3 -27.05 -65.73 3.55
CA ASN A 3 -26.73 -64.52 4.30
C ASN A 3 -28.00 -64.02 4.99
N SER A 4 -27.98 -64.00 6.33
CA SER A 4 -28.99 -63.30 7.12
C SER A 4 -28.55 -61.85 7.28
N GLU A 5 -29.11 -60.95 6.49
CA GLU A 5 -28.93 -59.51 6.67
C GLU A 5 -30.01 -58.99 7.64
N THR A 6 -29.60 -58.75 8.88
CA THR A 6 -30.44 -58.15 9.92
C THR A 6 -30.81 -56.72 9.51
N PRO A 7 -32.10 -56.33 9.43
CA PRO A 7 -32.48 -54.97 9.10
C PRO A 7 -31.97 -54.02 10.19
N ALA A 8 -31.21 -52.99 9.79
CA ALA A 8 -30.78 -51.94 10.72
C ALA A 8 -32.02 -51.31 11.40
N ALA A 9 -32.03 -51.28 12.73
CA ALA A 9 -33.15 -50.76 13.52
C ALA A 9 -33.53 -49.34 13.07
N THR A 10 -34.82 -49.13 12.80
CA THR A 10 -35.37 -47.81 12.45
C THR A 10 -35.27 -46.86 13.63
N SER A 11 -34.15 -46.14 13.71
CA SER A 11 -33.96 -45.04 14.65
C SER A 11 -34.76 -43.82 14.19
N LEU A 12 -35.44 -43.15 15.12
CA LEU A 12 -36.12 -41.86 14.89
C LEU A 12 -35.17 -40.80 14.30
N THR A 13 -33.88 -40.92 14.57
CA THR A 13 -32.82 -40.09 14.00
C THR A 13 -32.75 -40.18 12.48
N ASN A 14 -33.09 -41.33 11.89
CA ASN A 14 -33.10 -41.54 10.44
C ASN A 14 -34.32 -40.89 9.77
N ARG A 15 -35.40 -40.60 10.52
CA ARG A 15 -36.62 -39.96 10.01
C ARG A 15 -36.68 -38.45 10.27
N TYR A 16 -36.17 -37.99 11.41
CA TYR A 16 -36.32 -36.60 11.84
C TYR A 16 -34.99 -35.82 11.90
N GLY A 17 -33.86 -36.50 11.66
CA GLY A 17 -32.53 -35.91 11.80
C GLY A 17 -32.10 -35.71 13.26
N THR A 18 -30.80 -35.55 13.49
CA THR A 18 -30.31 -35.13 14.81
C THR A 18 -30.50 -33.63 14.99
N PRO A 19 -30.83 -33.14 16.21
CA PRO A 19 -30.77 -31.72 16.49
C PRO A 19 -29.36 -31.22 16.23
N LYS A 20 -29.20 -30.17 15.41
CA LYS A 20 -27.89 -29.56 15.15
C LYS A 20 -27.30 -29.15 16.49
N ARG A 21 -26.14 -29.74 16.83
CA ARG A 21 -25.42 -29.41 18.06
C ARG A 21 -25.09 -27.92 18.05
N ALA A 22 -25.81 -27.14 18.84
CA ALA A 22 -25.53 -25.72 18.99
C ALA A 22 -24.12 -25.56 19.56
N MET A 23 -23.37 -24.62 19.01
CA MET A 23 -22.02 -24.33 19.46
C MET A 23 -22.06 -23.88 20.93
N SER A 24 -21.20 -24.46 21.78
CA SER A 24 -21.11 -24.05 23.19
C SER A 24 -20.75 -22.57 23.30
N LYS A 25 -21.31 -21.86 24.29
CA LYS A 25 -21.00 -20.45 24.58
C LYS A 25 -19.48 -20.21 24.69
N LYS A 26 -18.75 -21.17 25.27
CA LYS A 26 -17.28 -21.12 25.38
C LYS A 26 -16.59 -21.16 24.01
N ALA A 27 -17.02 -22.07 23.13
CA ALA A 27 -16.47 -22.18 21.78
C ALA A 27 -16.75 -20.92 20.96
N ARG A 28 -17.95 -20.33 21.09
CA ARG A 28 -18.29 -19.06 20.44
C ARG A 28 -17.43 -17.90 20.93
N ILE A 29 -17.19 -17.80 22.24
CA ILE A 29 -16.29 -16.78 22.82
C ILE A 29 -14.85 -16.96 22.33
N LEU A 30 -14.34 -18.20 22.30
CA LEU A 30 -13.00 -18.48 21.81
C LEU A 30 -12.82 -18.10 20.34
N ILE A 31 -13.81 -18.42 19.49
CA ILE A 31 -13.79 -18.04 18.08
C ILE A 31 -13.81 -16.52 17.93
N LEU A 32 -14.68 -15.82 18.67
CA LEU A 32 -14.72 -14.35 18.64
C LEU A 32 -13.41 -13.73 19.11
N ALA A 33 -12.81 -14.26 20.17
CA ALA A 33 -11.50 -13.81 20.66
C ALA A 33 -10.40 -14.06 19.62
N ALA A 34 -10.36 -15.25 19.02
CA ALA A 34 -9.38 -15.58 17.98
C ALA A 34 -9.51 -14.66 16.77
N VAL A 35 -10.73 -14.43 16.27
CA VAL A 35 -11.00 -13.50 15.17
C VAL A 35 -10.60 -12.08 15.55
N GLY A 36 -10.88 -11.65 16.80
CA GLY A 36 -10.46 -10.34 17.30
C GLY A 36 -8.94 -10.17 17.30
N VAL A 37 -8.19 -11.15 17.80
CA VAL A 37 -6.72 -11.11 17.83
C VAL A 37 -6.13 -11.13 16.42
N LEU A 38 -6.63 -11.99 15.54
CA LEU A 38 -6.23 -12.04 14.12
C LEU A 38 -6.51 -10.71 13.41
N GLY A 39 -7.68 -10.11 13.67
CA GLY A 39 -8.03 -8.80 13.11
C GLY A 39 -7.09 -7.70 13.57
N LEU A 40 -6.79 -7.63 14.87
CA LEU A 40 -5.84 -6.65 15.41
C LEU A 40 -4.42 -6.84 14.86
N ALA A 41 -3.95 -8.09 14.80
CA ALA A 41 -2.64 -8.40 14.22
C ALA A 41 -2.55 -7.99 12.75
N TRP A 42 -3.61 -8.22 11.97
CA TRP A 42 -3.68 -7.81 10.57
C TRP A 42 -3.65 -6.29 10.40
N VAL A 43 -4.43 -5.54 11.19
CA VAL A 43 -4.43 -4.06 11.16
C VAL A 43 -3.05 -3.51 11.54
N PHE A 44 -2.42 -4.06 12.57
CA PHE A 44 -1.07 -3.65 12.98
C PHE A 44 -0.05 -3.89 11.86
N TRP A 45 -0.06 -5.08 11.25
CA TRP A 45 0.83 -5.39 10.14
C TRP A 45 0.60 -4.47 8.93
N ALA A 46 -0.66 -4.23 8.55
CA ALA A 46 -1.01 -3.39 7.40
C ALA A 46 -0.61 -1.91 7.58
N THR A 47 -0.60 -1.41 8.81
CA THR A 47 -0.26 0.00 9.09
C THR A 47 1.26 0.23 9.21
N VAL A 48 2.00 -0.72 9.77
CA VAL A 48 3.46 -0.59 9.97
C VAL A 48 4.25 -0.76 8.66
N GLY A 49 3.78 -1.60 7.74
CA GLY A 49 4.52 -1.94 6.52
C GLY A 49 4.70 -0.81 5.49
N ASN A 50 3.97 0.30 5.61
CA ASN A 50 3.90 1.35 4.59
C ASN A 50 4.76 2.60 4.86
N SER A 51 5.45 2.66 6.00
CA SER A 51 6.29 3.83 6.34
C SER A 51 7.71 3.66 5.79
N THR A 52 8.01 4.29 4.64
CA THR A 52 9.35 4.26 4.01
C THR A 52 10.33 5.27 4.61
N GLY A 53 9.94 5.99 5.67
CA GLY A 53 10.73 7.06 6.27
C GLY A 53 10.80 8.35 5.42
N VAL A 54 10.09 8.40 4.30
CA VAL A 54 9.95 9.57 3.43
C VAL A 54 8.50 9.76 3.03
N SER A 55 8.00 10.98 3.15
CA SER A 55 6.68 11.38 2.66
C SER A 55 6.86 12.25 1.42
N ASN A 56 5.98 12.09 0.45
CA ASN A 56 5.98 12.85 -0.78
C ASN A 56 4.59 13.44 -1.03
N ARG A 57 4.55 14.64 -1.59
CA ARG A 57 3.32 15.33 -1.95
C ARG A 57 3.53 16.11 -3.23
N LEU A 58 2.75 15.78 -4.27
CA LEU A 58 2.68 16.57 -5.49
C LEU A 58 2.12 17.97 -5.16
N ILE A 59 2.82 19.02 -5.57
CA ILE A 59 2.37 20.40 -5.45
C ILE A 59 1.70 20.83 -6.75
N SER A 60 2.42 20.68 -7.87
CA SER A 60 1.96 21.04 -9.20
C SER A 60 2.70 20.24 -10.26
N TYR A 61 2.14 20.21 -11.46
CA TYR A 61 2.80 19.74 -12.66
C TYR A 61 2.51 20.71 -13.80
N GLN A 62 3.39 20.71 -14.79
CA GLN A 62 3.23 21.48 -16.01
C GLN A 62 3.75 20.65 -17.18
N VAL A 63 2.94 20.50 -18.22
CA VAL A 63 3.36 19.94 -19.50
C VAL A 63 3.93 21.09 -20.32
N VAL A 64 5.22 21.02 -20.66
CA VAL A 64 5.89 22.08 -21.43
C VAL A 64 5.67 21.84 -22.91
N ASP A 65 5.95 20.62 -23.37
CA ASP A 65 5.75 20.16 -24.75
C ASP A 65 5.61 18.63 -24.80
N SER A 66 5.61 18.04 -26.00
CA SER A 66 5.50 16.58 -26.18
C SER A 66 6.73 15.78 -25.74
N THR A 67 7.81 16.45 -25.35
CA THR A 67 9.10 15.86 -24.96
C THR A 67 9.52 16.20 -23.54
N LEU A 68 8.80 17.13 -22.88
CA LEU A 68 9.16 17.62 -21.55
C LEU A 68 7.93 17.97 -20.71
N SER A 69 7.92 17.43 -19.49
CA SER A 69 7.02 17.83 -18.42
C SER A 69 7.82 18.16 -17.16
N THR A 70 7.32 19.06 -16.33
CA THR A 70 7.91 19.42 -15.04
C THR A 70 6.96 19.11 -13.91
N VAL A 71 7.50 18.62 -12.80
CA VAL A 71 6.75 18.21 -11.61
C VAL A 71 7.38 18.86 -10.39
N ASP A 72 6.58 19.58 -9.63
CA ASP A 72 6.97 20.18 -8.35
C ASP A 72 6.47 19.29 -7.21
N VAL A 73 7.39 18.75 -6.42
CA VAL A 73 7.11 17.83 -5.32
C VAL A 73 7.64 18.36 -4.00
N ALA A 74 6.81 18.31 -2.96
CA ALA A 74 7.26 18.45 -1.58
C ALA A 74 7.70 17.08 -1.05
N VAL A 75 8.93 17.00 -0.56
CA VAL A 75 9.51 15.79 0.02
C VAL A 75 9.81 16.06 1.49
N THR A 76 9.24 15.24 2.37
CA THR A 76 9.51 15.27 3.80
C THR A 76 10.34 14.05 4.19
N LYS A 77 11.54 14.27 4.73
CA LYS A 77 12.47 13.22 5.14
C LYS A 77 13.28 13.65 6.37
N ASP A 78 14.05 12.73 6.93
CA ASP A 78 15.13 13.13 7.83
C ASP A 78 16.10 14.10 7.11
N PRO A 79 16.46 15.26 7.71
CA PRO A 79 17.32 16.25 7.04
C PRO A 79 18.68 15.67 6.65
N ALA A 80 19.23 14.73 7.41
CA ALA A 80 20.53 14.12 7.13
C ALA A 80 20.46 13.00 6.07
N ALA A 81 19.28 12.45 5.81
CA ALA A 81 19.11 11.35 4.86
C ALA A 81 19.10 11.83 3.40
N THR A 82 19.48 10.96 2.47
CA THR A 82 19.28 11.18 1.03
C THR A 82 18.06 10.41 0.57
N ALA A 83 17.13 11.09 -0.11
CA ALA A 83 15.98 10.44 -0.74
C ALA A 83 16.11 10.44 -2.26
N ARG A 84 15.51 9.45 -2.91
CA ARG A 84 15.25 9.45 -4.35
C ARG A 84 13.76 9.38 -4.58
N CYS A 85 13.28 10.15 -5.54
CA CYS A 85 11.87 10.21 -5.90
C CYS A 85 11.73 9.92 -7.39
N ALA A 86 10.87 8.96 -7.68
CA ALA A 86 10.46 8.57 -9.00
C ALA A 86 9.30 9.46 -9.48
N LEU A 87 9.52 10.16 -10.58
CA LEU A 87 8.55 11.03 -11.23
C LEU A 87 8.10 10.38 -12.54
N GLN A 88 6.80 10.44 -12.78
CA GLN A 88 6.17 9.97 -14.01
C GLN A 88 5.45 11.11 -14.70
N ALA A 89 5.44 11.04 -16.03
CA ALA A 89 4.47 11.76 -16.85
C ALA A 89 3.58 10.73 -17.55
N MET A 90 2.28 11.01 -17.62
CA MET A 90 1.29 10.11 -18.21
C MET A 90 0.47 10.82 -19.28
N ASN A 91 0.04 10.08 -20.31
CA ASN A 91 -0.90 10.56 -21.33
C ASN A 91 -2.36 10.46 -20.87
N ASP A 92 -3.30 10.81 -21.76
CA ASP A 92 -4.75 10.78 -21.52
C ASP A 92 -5.32 9.40 -21.18
N SER A 93 -4.64 8.36 -21.61
CA SER A 93 -4.94 6.95 -21.34
C SER A 93 -4.27 6.43 -20.07
N TYR A 94 -3.62 7.32 -19.29
CA TYR A 94 -2.81 6.99 -18.11
C TYR A 94 -1.62 6.07 -18.39
N ALA A 95 -1.17 5.98 -19.66
CA ALA A 95 0.08 5.29 -19.98
C ALA A 95 1.26 6.16 -19.57
N VAL A 96 2.29 5.54 -19.00
CA VAL A 96 3.54 6.24 -18.63
C VAL A 96 4.31 6.56 -19.92
N VAL A 97 4.47 7.85 -20.18
CA VAL A 97 5.16 8.39 -21.37
C VAL A 97 6.49 9.04 -21.02
N GLY A 98 6.82 9.14 -19.73
CA GLY A 98 8.10 9.65 -19.27
C GLY A 98 8.39 9.24 -17.83
N TRP A 99 9.67 9.04 -17.54
CA TRP A 99 10.17 8.63 -16.23
C TRP A 99 11.45 9.36 -15.88
N ASN A 100 11.57 9.84 -14.65
CA ASN A 100 12.83 10.34 -14.13
C ASN A 100 12.95 10.11 -12.62
N VAL A 101 14.16 9.82 -12.14
CA VAL A 101 14.44 9.69 -10.71
C VAL A 101 15.32 10.84 -10.26
N ILE A 102 14.77 11.73 -9.45
CA ILE A 102 15.51 12.85 -8.85
C ILE A 102 16.10 12.44 -7.51
N THR A 103 17.27 12.97 -7.19
CA THR A 103 17.95 12.75 -5.90
C THR A 103 17.84 14.01 -5.06
N ILE A 104 17.29 13.88 -3.85
CA ILE A 104 17.23 14.92 -2.83
C ILE A 104 18.25 14.59 -1.75
N GLY A 105 19.36 15.34 -1.75
CA GLY A 105 20.44 15.17 -0.78
C GLY A 105 20.08 15.64 0.63
N PRO A 106 21.07 15.63 1.55
CA PRO A 106 20.90 16.20 2.88
C PRO A 106 20.56 17.69 2.81
N ASN A 107 19.67 18.14 3.69
CA ASN A 107 19.22 19.51 3.77
C ASN A 107 19.83 20.18 5.02
N GLY A 108 20.27 21.42 4.89
CA GLY A 108 20.60 22.25 6.05
C GLY A 108 19.36 22.68 6.82
N SER A 109 19.51 23.10 8.08
CA SER A 109 18.41 23.54 8.94
C SER A 109 17.61 24.74 8.40
N GLY A 110 18.22 25.55 7.52
CA GLY A 110 17.59 26.68 6.85
C GLY A 110 16.94 26.36 5.49
N ALA A 111 16.98 25.10 5.02
CA ALA A 111 16.36 24.72 3.76
C ALA A 111 14.87 24.38 3.97
N GLY A 112 13.98 24.90 3.11
CA GLY A 112 12.56 24.54 3.14
C GLY A 112 11.84 24.89 4.46
N THR A 113 10.97 24.01 4.93
CA THR A 113 10.17 24.17 6.16
C THR A 113 10.44 23.04 7.15
N ASP A 114 9.95 23.18 8.39
CA ASP A 114 10.14 22.20 9.47
C ASP A 114 11.62 21.86 9.70
N SER A 115 12.46 22.91 9.78
CA SER A 115 13.90 22.80 10.06
C SER A 115 14.68 21.93 9.06
N GLY A 116 14.40 22.00 7.76
CA GLY A 116 15.08 21.18 6.75
C GLY A 116 14.40 19.87 6.42
N ARG A 117 13.33 19.50 7.14
CA ARG A 117 12.64 18.22 6.94
C ARG A 117 11.82 18.21 5.67
N THR A 118 11.14 19.30 5.33
CA THR A 118 10.28 19.39 4.14
C THR A 118 10.86 20.34 3.12
N THR A 119 11.18 19.85 1.93
CA THR A 119 11.71 20.66 0.83
C THR A 119 10.91 20.47 -0.45
N THR A 120 10.67 21.57 -1.16
CA THR A 120 10.09 21.55 -2.51
C THR A 120 11.19 21.41 -3.53
N VAL A 121 11.07 20.44 -4.42
CA VAL A 121 12.01 20.19 -5.51
C VAL A 121 11.25 20.11 -6.83
N ARG A 122 11.79 20.76 -7.86
CA ARG A 122 11.32 20.65 -9.23
C ARG A 122 12.07 19.55 -9.96
N GLY A 123 11.36 18.56 -10.45
CA GLY A 123 11.89 17.55 -11.35
C GLY A 123 11.45 17.77 -12.79
N GLN A 124 12.35 17.47 -13.72
CA GLN A 124 12.06 17.45 -15.15
C GLN A 124 11.90 16.01 -15.61
N VAL A 125 10.86 15.71 -16.36
CA VAL A 125 10.58 14.38 -16.91
C VAL A 125 10.57 14.51 -18.43
N ARG A 126 11.53 13.85 -19.08
CA ARG A 126 11.54 13.75 -20.54
C ARG A 126 10.49 12.73 -20.97
N THR A 127 9.71 13.07 -21.98
CA THR A 127 8.60 12.25 -22.48
C THR A 127 8.85 11.79 -23.91
N ASP A 128 8.31 10.62 -24.26
CA ASP A 128 8.32 10.08 -25.62
C ASP A 128 7.15 10.58 -26.48
N SER A 129 6.10 11.08 -25.82
CA SER A 129 4.86 11.55 -26.40
C SER A 129 4.19 12.57 -25.46
N LEU A 130 3.11 13.20 -25.93
CA LEU A 130 2.44 14.25 -25.16
C LEU A 130 1.83 13.70 -23.86
N ALA A 131 2.32 14.23 -22.74
CA ALA A 131 1.73 13.99 -21.42
C ALA A 131 0.56 14.95 -21.17
N VAL A 132 -0.36 14.53 -20.29
CA VAL A 132 -1.44 15.38 -19.75
C VAL A 132 -1.31 15.57 -18.24
N THR A 133 -0.55 14.71 -17.57
CA THR A 133 -0.34 14.79 -16.12
C THR A 133 1.08 14.38 -15.74
N GLY A 134 1.57 14.95 -14.64
CA GLY A 134 2.82 14.55 -13.99
C GLY A 134 2.55 14.16 -12.53
N VAL A 135 3.09 13.01 -12.11
CA VAL A 135 2.88 12.45 -10.78
C VAL A 135 4.19 11.99 -10.15
N VAL A 136 4.17 11.83 -8.83
CA VAL A 136 5.23 11.16 -8.08
C VAL A 136 4.78 9.71 -7.89
N GLN A 137 5.51 8.74 -8.42
CA GLN A 137 5.16 7.33 -8.22
C GLN A 137 5.49 6.93 -6.78
N GLU A 138 6.75 7.14 -6.39
CA GLU A 138 7.25 6.71 -5.08
C GLU A 138 8.51 7.50 -4.72
N CYS A 139 8.80 7.54 -3.42
CA CYS A 139 10.07 8.02 -2.90
C CYS A 139 10.62 7.03 -1.88
N TRP A 140 11.95 6.91 -1.84
CA TRP A 140 12.65 6.04 -0.90
C TRP A 140 13.94 6.67 -0.38
N ILE A 141 14.36 6.27 0.81
CA ILE A 141 15.66 6.64 1.37
C ILE A 141 16.75 5.78 0.75
N VAL A 142 17.87 6.40 0.38
CA VAL A 142 19.04 5.71 -0.14
C VAL A 142 20.11 5.65 0.95
N PRO A 143 20.60 4.46 1.31
CA PRO A 143 21.69 4.32 2.26
C PRO A 143 22.94 5.07 1.78
N PRO A 144 23.70 5.71 2.67
CA PRO A 144 25.00 6.25 2.32
C PRO A 144 25.92 5.11 1.84
N LYS A 145 26.77 5.40 0.85
CA LYS A 145 27.84 4.49 0.41
C LYS A 145 29.05 4.55 1.34
#